data_AF-A0A511DD14-F1
#
_entry.id   AF-A0A511DD14-F1
#
_cell.length_a   1.000
_cell.length_b   1.000
_cell.length_c   1.000
_cell.angle_alpha   90.00
_cell.angle_beta   90.00
_cell.angle_gamma   90.00
#
_symmetry.space_group_name_H-M   'P 1'
#
loop_
_entity.id
_entity.type
_entity.pdbx_description
1 polymer ?
#
loop_
_entity_poly.entity_id
_entity_poly.type
_entity_poly.pdbx_seq_one_letter_code
_entity_poly.pdbx_strand_id
1 'polypeptide(L)'
;MRIEIWADVVCAWAYIGKRRLEAALADPAMVGAPVEVVWRPFRIDPTAPAQATPIEDAYRDPMIDDALRQCGPDRSAAENRARVSAIAAAEGLGPRWGAAWRASSHDAHRLLALAHERGGAALQNEVAERVMKAHFIDGVDVSAREELTALATAAGFAEGAALLDTDAAEDAVRELLLIGKARGIASSPTLVIGDRALRGAQPSEVIVEFLRDGGERRELPEEVERLRCAESLMDQRDPLGALVLLKPLFGEHGDDPNVRRLAARAYFASAQLGRARETLERLVADTPDDSYARLMLGRTLERQGLHEQASLHLKIATAMTPDFA
;
A
#
# COMPACT_ATOMS: atom_id res chain seq x y z
N MET A 1 -17.89 10.19 7.33
CA MET A 1 -16.48 10.40 6.93
C MET A 1 -15.71 9.08 7.05
N ARG A 2 -14.90 8.76 6.04
CA ARG A 2 -13.99 7.60 6.06
C ARG A 2 -12.58 8.06 6.41
N ILE A 3 -11.95 7.37 7.37
CA ILE A 3 -10.56 7.56 7.77
C ILE A 3 -9.81 6.30 7.37
N GLU A 4 -8.81 6.42 6.49
CA GLU A 4 -7.92 5.31 6.17
C GLU A 4 -6.67 5.38 7.06
N ILE A 5 -6.36 4.28 7.75
CA ILE A 5 -5.10 4.11 8.49
C ILE A 5 -4.17 3.25 7.65
N TRP A 6 -3.23 3.88 6.97
CA TRP A 6 -2.16 3.19 6.25
C TRP A 6 -1.06 2.82 7.23
N ALA A 7 -1.00 1.54 7.60
CA ALA A 7 -0.13 1.11 8.67
C ALA A 7 0.28 -0.35 8.53
N ASP A 8 1.41 -0.68 9.15
CA ASP A 8 1.82 -2.05 9.39
C ASP A 8 1.43 -2.49 10.80
N VAL A 9 0.92 -3.70 10.96
CA VAL A 9 0.51 -4.27 12.26
C VAL A 9 1.71 -4.58 13.17
N VAL A 10 2.92 -4.64 12.60
CA VAL A 10 4.19 -4.78 13.33
C VAL A 10 4.89 -3.43 13.56
N CYS A 11 4.20 -2.30 13.32
CA CYS A 11 4.70 -0.97 13.60
C CYS A 11 4.24 -0.47 14.98
N ALA A 12 5.18 -0.25 15.91
CA ALA A 12 4.88 0.24 17.26
C ALA A 12 4.10 1.56 17.26
N TRP A 13 4.46 2.48 16.35
CA TRP A 13 3.78 3.75 16.19
C TRP A 13 2.38 3.61 15.61
N ALA A 14 2.07 2.55 14.85
CA ALA A 14 0.71 2.31 14.40
C ALA A 14 -0.22 2.00 15.56
N TYR A 15 0.23 1.19 16.53
CA TYR A 15 -0.59 0.84 17.68
C TYR A 15 -0.76 2.02 18.66
N ILE A 16 0.29 2.81 18.86
CA ILE A 16 0.20 4.09 19.58
C ILE A 16 -0.75 5.05 18.85
N GLY A 17 -0.61 5.16 17.53
CA GLY A 17 -1.46 6.00 16.68
C GLY A 17 -2.93 5.60 16.74
N LYS A 18 -3.23 4.30 16.85
CA LYS A 18 -4.60 3.79 17.08
C LYS A 18 -5.20 4.36 18.35
N ARG A 19 -4.48 4.31 19.49
CA ARG A 19 -4.96 4.88 20.76
C ARG A 19 -5.19 6.38 20.68
N ARG A 20 -4.28 7.10 20.02
CA ARG A 20 -4.42 8.55 19.81
C ARG A 20 -5.60 8.91 18.93
N LEU A 21 -5.88 8.12 17.88
CA LEU A 21 -7.06 8.28 17.05
C LEU A 21 -8.35 7.96 17.83
N GLU A 22 -8.38 6.89 18.63
CA GLU A 22 -9.51 6.56 19.49
C GLU A 22 -9.81 7.69 20.49
N ALA A 23 -8.78 8.25 21.11
CA ALA A 23 -8.91 9.43 21.97
C ALA A 23 -9.45 10.65 21.21
N ALA A 24 -8.95 10.90 20.00
CA ALA A 24 -9.44 11.98 19.15
C ALA A 24 -10.91 11.80 18.72
N LEU A 25 -11.34 10.58 18.45
CA LEU A 25 -12.74 10.26 18.10
C LEU A 25 -13.68 10.35 19.31
N ALA A 26 -13.15 10.20 20.53
CA ALA A 26 -13.89 10.42 21.77
C ALA A 26 -14.00 11.90 22.17
N ASP A 27 -13.27 12.81 21.51
CA ASP A 27 -13.34 14.24 21.76
C ASP A 27 -14.77 14.78 21.51
N PRO A 28 -15.33 15.64 22.38
CA PRO A 28 -16.67 16.19 22.21
C PRO A 28 -16.92 16.87 20.86
N ALA A 29 -15.88 17.42 20.22
CA ALA A 29 -15.97 18.02 18.89
C ALA A 29 -16.21 16.99 17.76
N MET A 30 -15.98 15.70 18.03
CA MET A 30 -16.12 14.60 17.08
C MET A 30 -17.34 13.71 17.35
N VAL A 31 -17.92 13.77 18.54
CA VAL A 31 -19.08 12.95 18.94
C VAL A 31 -20.28 13.19 18.02
N GLY A 32 -20.84 12.11 17.47
CA GLY A 32 -22.04 12.15 16.62
C GLY A 32 -21.76 12.20 15.12
N ALA A 33 -20.49 12.39 14.70
CA ALA A 33 -20.12 12.24 13.30
C ALA A 33 -20.09 10.74 12.92
N PRO A 34 -20.72 10.31 11.81
CA PRO A 34 -20.56 8.95 11.32
C PRO A 34 -19.13 8.78 10.81
N VAL A 35 -18.30 8.05 11.55
CA VAL A 35 -16.90 7.78 11.21
C VAL A 35 -16.73 6.30 10.91
N GLU A 36 -16.16 6.01 9.74
CA GLU A 36 -15.70 4.67 9.36
C GLU A 36 -14.17 4.66 9.36
N VAL A 37 -13.56 3.79 10.17
CA VAL A 37 -12.10 3.64 10.25
C VAL A 37 -11.69 2.38 9.49
N VAL A 38 -10.92 2.54 8.42
CA VAL A 38 -10.49 1.44 7.55
C VAL A 38 -8.97 1.31 7.61
N TRP A 39 -8.49 0.10 7.86
CA TRP A 39 -7.06 -0.23 7.82
C TRP A 39 -6.63 -0.53 6.38
N ARG A 40 -5.49 0.04 6.00
CA ARG A 40 -4.84 -0.16 4.70
C ARG A 40 -3.43 -0.70 4.91
N PRO A 41 -2.99 -1.68 4.12
CA PRO A 41 -1.71 -2.33 4.33
C PRO A 41 -0.56 -1.37 4.05
N PHE A 42 0.40 -1.35 4.94
CA PHE A 42 1.76 -0.85 4.73
C PHE A 42 2.72 -1.91 5.27
N ARG A 43 3.89 -2.09 4.65
CA ARG A 43 4.91 -3.04 5.13
C ARG A 43 6.18 -2.28 5.49
N ILE A 44 6.47 -2.16 6.79
CA ILE A 44 7.70 -1.50 7.27
C ILE A 44 8.95 -2.34 7.01
N ASP A 45 8.79 -3.67 7.00
CA ASP A 45 9.85 -4.62 6.64
C ASP A 45 9.31 -5.62 5.61
N PRO A 46 9.36 -5.27 4.30
CA PRO A 46 8.99 -6.20 3.23
C PRO A 46 9.89 -7.44 3.15
N THR A 47 11.07 -7.39 3.79
CA THR A 47 12.09 -8.45 3.78
C THR A 47 12.06 -9.35 5.00
N ALA A 48 11.08 -9.15 5.90
CA ALA A 48 10.91 -10.00 7.06
C ALA A 48 10.78 -11.47 6.62
N PRO A 49 11.47 -12.40 7.31
CA PRO A 49 11.48 -13.81 6.92
C PRO A 49 10.09 -14.42 7.06
N ALA A 50 9.82 -15.46 6.26
CA ALA A 50 8.57 -16.21 6.33
C ALA A 50 8.43 -16.97 7.66
N GLN A 51 9.55 -17.48 8.19
CA GLN A 51 9.63 -17.99 9.55
C GLN A 51 10.16 -16.89 10.46
N ALA A 52 9.39 -16.52 11.49
CA ALA A 52 9.82 -15.48 12.40
C ALA A 52 11.13 -15.84 13.13
N THR A 53 11.92 -14.80 13.41
CA THR A 53 13.14 -14.92 14.21
C THR A 53 13.00 -14.08 15.47
N PRO A 54 13.72 -14.40 16.56
CA PRO A 54 13.76 -13.53 17.74
C PRO A 54 14.14 -12.10 17.36
N ILE A 55 13.44 -11.11 17.94
CA ILE A 55 13.68 -9.70 17.60
C ILE A 55 15.10 -9.25 17.99
N GLU A 56 15.69 -9.87 19.00
CA GLU A 56 17.03 -9.56 19.50
C GLU A 56 18.10 -9.87 18.46
N ASP A 57 17.89 -10.91 17.65
CA ASP A 57 18.81 -11.25 16.56
C ASP A 57 18.70 -10.21 15.43
N ALA A 58 17.49 -9.70 15.16
CA ALA A 58 17.28 -8.61 14.21
C ALA A 58 17.98 -7.32 14.64
N TYR A 59 18.00 -7.01 15.94
CA TYR A 59 18.74 -5.83 16.44
C TYR A 59 20.26 -5.94 16.34
N ARG A 60 20.80 -7.13 16.06
CA ARG A 60 22.24 -7.32 15.78
C ARG A 60 22.56 -7.15 14.30
N ASP A 61 21.57 -7.11 13.43
CA ASP A 61 21.74 -6.84 12.00
C ASP A 61 22.02 -5.34 11.78
N PRO A 62 23.20 -4.96 11.23
CA PRO A 62 23.55 -3.56 10.99
C PRO A 62 22.56 -2.79 10.11
N MET A 63 21.87 -3.47 9.18
CA MET A 63 20.91 -2.84 8.27
C MET A 63 19.60 -2.50 8.99
N ILE A 64 19.15 -3.38 9.89
CA ILE A 64 17.98 -3.15 10.74
C ILE A 64 18.30 -2.10 11.81
N ASP A 65 19.49 -2.13 12.40
CA ASP A 65 19.92 -1.11 13.37
C ASP A 65 19.94 0.29 12.73
N ASP A 66 20.43 0.44 11.49
CA ASP A 66 20.40 1.73 10.78
C ASP A 66 18.96 2.21 10.48
N ALA A 67 18.08 1.32 10.03
CA ALA A 67 16.66 1.65 9.83
C ALA A 67 15.96 2.09 11.14
N LEU A 68 16.31 1.46 12.27
CA LEU A 68 15.80 1.85 13.59
C LEU A 68 16.37 3.18 14.07
N ARG A 69 17.63 3.50 13.75
CA ARG A 69 18.20 4.84 14.01
C ARG A 69 17.49 5.92 13.22
N GLN A 70 17.01 5.66 12.01
CA GLN A 70 16.19 6.65 11.28
C GLN A 70 14.88 7.00 12.03
N CYS A 71 14.38 6.09 12.88
CA CYS A 71 13.23 6.35 13.75
C CYS A 71 13.59 7.12 15.05
N GLY A 72 14.88 7.36 15.31
CA GLY A 72 15.40 8.04 16.49
C GLY A 72 16.88 8.41 16.32
N PRO A 73 17.23 9.36 15.43
CA PRO A 73 18.60 9.55 14.90
C PRO A 73 19.64 9.90 15.97
N ASP A 74 19.20 10.50 17.08
CA ASP A 74 20.06 10.95 18.18
C ASP A 74 20.10 9.97 19.37
N ARG A 75 19.62 8.73 19.20
CA ARG A 75 19.48 7.75 20.29
C ARG A 75 19.98 6.37 19.89
N SER A 76 20.50 5.61 20.85
CA SER A 76 20.71 4.18 20.68
C SER A 76 19.37 3.45 20.50
N ALA A 77 19.40 2.27 19.87
CA ALA A 77 18.21 1.45 19.71
C ALA A 77 17.56 1.09 21.07
N ALA A 78 18.36 0.89 22.12
CA ALA A 78 17.87 0.58 23.47
C ALA A 78 17.13 1.78 24.10
N GLU A 79 17.71 2.99 24.02
CA GLU A 79 17.07 4.21 24.53
C GLU A 79 15.77 4.52 23.77
N ASN A 80 15.76 4.32 22.44
CA ASN A 80 14.56 4.51 21.65
C ASN A 80 13.45 3.51 22.05
N ARG A 81 13.79 2.23 22.27
CA ARG A 81 12.82 1.23 22.75
C ARG A 81 12.24 1.58 24.12
N ALA A 82 13.08 2.00 25.07
CA ALA A 82 12.63 2.43 26.40
C ALA A 82 11.68 3.64 26.31
N ARG A 83 12.01 4.63 25.48
CA ARG A 83 11.15 5.78 25.19
C ARG A 83 9.80 5.36 24.61
N VAL A 84 9.80 4.50 23.57
CA VAL A 84 8.57 4.04 22.92
C VAL A 84 7.69 3.26 23.91
N SER A 85 8.30 2.43 24.76
CA SER A 85 7.59 1.71 25.84
C SER A 85 6.92 2.67 26.83
N ALA A 86 7.63 3.72 27.28
CA ALA A 86 7.07 4.73 28.17
C ALA A 86 5.89 5.48 27.53
N ILE A 87 5.99 5.81 26.24
CA ILE A 87 4.90 6.43 25.48
C ILE A 87 3.72 5.47 25.41
N ALA A 88 3.92 4.22 25.01
CA ALA A 88 2.85 3.23 24.93
C ALA A 88 2.10 3.05 26.26
N ALA A 89 2.84 2.99 27.38
CA ALA A 89 2.25 2.92 28.71
C ALA A 89 1.39 4.15 29.03
N ALA A 90 1.84 5.36 28.68
CA ALA A 90 1.08 6.60 28.87
C ALA A 90 -0.20 6.65 28.02
N GLU A 91 -0.23 5.94 26.89
CA GLU A 91 -1.40 5.79 26.01
C GLU A 91 -2.32 4.61 26.43
N GLY A 92 -2.07 4.02 27.60
CA GLY A 92 -2.92 2.96 28.17
C GLY A 92 -2.64 1.55 27.64
N LEU A 93 -1.54 1.32 26.91
CA LEU A 93 -1.17 -0.01 26.38
C LEU A 93 -0.54 -0.94 27.44
N GLY A 94 -0.39 -0.44 28.67
CA GLY A 94 0.09 -1.19 29.82
C GLY A 94 1.61 -1.20 29.99
N PRO A 95 2.12 -1.84 31.07
CA PRO A 95 3.54 -1.83 31.41
C PRO A 95 4.37 -2.86 30.64
N ARG A 96 3.71 -3.81 29.95
CA ARG A 96 4.36 -4.81 29.10
C ARG A 96 4.34 -4.31 27.67
N TRP A 97 5.52 -4.08 27.10
CA TRP A 97 5.66 -3.55 25.75
C TRP A 97 6.93 -4.03 25.08
N GLY A 98 6.80 -4.51 23.85
CA GLY A 98 7.90 -4.91 22.98
C GLY A 98 7.54 -6.14 22.16
N ALA A 99 7.89 -6.13 20.88
CA ALA A 99 7.82 -7.32 20.05
C ALA A 99 8.85 -8.35 20.54
N ALA A 100 8.51 -9.63 20.53
CA ALA A 100 9.47 -10.72 20.74
C ALA A 100 10.01 -11.28 19.41
N TRP A 101 9.33 -11.00 18.30
CA TRP A 101 9.56 -11.62 16.99
C TRP A 101 9.73 -10.58 15.90
N ARG A 102 10.71 -10.78 15.03
CA ARG A 102 10.71 -10.21 13.67
C ARG A 102 9.88 -11.13 12.78
N ALA A 103 8.64 -10.74 12.55
CA ALA A 103 7.66 -11.55 11.83
C ALA A 103 7.21 -10.86 10.54
N SER A 104 6.92 -11.66 9.51
CA SER A 104 6.24 -11.14 8.32
C SER A 104 4.80 -10.73 8.67
N SER A 105 4.41 -9.53 8.25
CA SER A 105 3.03 -9.03 8.42
C SER A 105 2.11 -9.35 7.24
N HIS A 106 2.58 -10.10 6.23
CA HIS A 106 1.82 -10.36 4.99
C HIS A 106 0.48 -11.03 5.25
N ASP A 107 0.47 -12.16 5.94
CA ASP A 107 -0.77 -12.91 6.22
C ASP A 107 -1.68 -12.16 7.20
N ALA A 108 -1.11 -11.34 8.10
CA ALA A 108 -1.91 -10.46 8.92
C ALA A 108 -2.63 -9.39 8.08
N HIS A 109 -1.97 -8.79 7.09
CA HIS A 109 -2.61 -7.86 6.15
C HIS A 109 -3.70 -8.53 5.32
N ARG A 110 -3.47 -9.78 4.87
CA ARG A 110 -4.51 -10.59 4.20
C ARG A 110 -5.70 -10.81 5.12
N LEU A 111 -5.47 -11.17 6.38
CA LEU A 111 -6.54 -11.36 7.36
C LEU A 111 -7.34 -10.07 7.60
N LEU A 112 -6.69 -8.92 7.70
CA LEU A 112 -7.34 -7.61 7.82
C LEU A 112 -8.18 -7.27 6.57
N ALA A 113 -7.68 -7.57 5.36
CA ALA A 113 -8.43 -7.36 4.13
C ALA A 113 -9.67 -8.25 4.06
N LEU A 114 -9.54 -9.53 4.41
CA LEU A 114 -10.65 -10.49 4.47
C LEU A 114 -11.69 -10.11 5.53
N ALA A 115 -11.23 -9.66 6.70
CA ALA A 115 -12.11 -9.18 7.77
C ALA A 115 -12.95 -7.97 7.32
N HIS A 116 -12.35 -7.04 6.56
CA HIS A 116 -13.09 -5.92 5.99
C HIS A 116 -14.11 -6.37 4.94
N GLU A 117 -13.74 -7.28 4.04
CA GLU A 117 -14.63 -7.82 3.01
C GLU A 117 -15.85 -8.53 3.62
N ARG A 118 -15.64 -9.33 4.66
CA ARG A 118 -16.67 -10.19 5.26
C ARG A 118 -17.51 -9.50 6.34
N GLY A 119 -16.89 -8.65 7.16
CA GLY A 119 -17.52 -8.06 8.35
C GLY A 119 -17.38 -6.56 8.49
N GLY A 120 -16.88 -5.87 7.46
CA GLY A 120 -16.78 -4.41 7.42
C GLY A 120 -15.66 -3.84 8.32
N ALA A 121 -15.65 -2.52 8.43
CA ALA A 121 -14.62 -1.76 9.15
C ALA A 121 -14.49 -2.15 10.64
N ALA A 122 -15.60 -2.46 11.31
CA ALA A 122 -15.60 -2.83 12.71
C ALA A 122 -14.85 -4.15 12.96
N LEU A 123 -15.13 -5.19 12.17
CA LEU A 123 -14.44 -6.47 12.27
C LEU A 123 -12.95 -6.33 11.92
N GLN A 124 -12.64 -5.58 10.87
CA GLN A 124 -11.25 -5.28 10.49
C GLN A 124 -10.48 -4.61 11.65
N ASN A 125 -11.08 -3.61 12.30
CA ASN A 125 -10.46 -2.91 13.42
C ASN A 125 -10.22 -3.83 14.63
N GLU A 126 -11.15 -4.75 14.89
CA GLU A 126 -11.07 -5.72 15.99
C GLU A 126 -10.00 -6.79 15.76
N VAL A 127 -9.80 -7.22 14.51
CA VAL A 127 -8.68 -8.07 14.10
C VAL A 127 -7.36 -7.31 14.23
N ALA A 128 -7.29 -6.06 13.73
CA ALA A 128 -6.08 -5.23 13.83
C ALA A 128 -5.64 -5.03 15.30
N GLU A 129 -6.58 -4.73 16.19
CA GLU A 129 -6.36 -4.62 17.64
C GLU A 129 -5.73 -5.90 18.21
N ARG A 130 -6.30 -7.07 17.89
CA ARG A 130 -5.79 -8.36 18.37
C ARG A 130 -4.40 -8.68 17.87
N VAL A 131 -4.14 -8.48 16.58
CA VAL A 131 -2.82 -8.73 16.00
C VAL A 131 -1.76 -7.82 16.63
N MET A 132 -2.04 -6.52 16.76
CA MET A 132 -1.10 -5.58 17.37
C MET A 132 -0.88 -5.89 18.87
N LYS A 133 -1.93 -6.23 19.62
CA LYS A 133 -1.81 -6.67 21.01
C LYS A 133 -0.95 -7.95 21.13
N ALA A 134 -1.23 -8.95 20.31
CA ALA A 134 -0.50 -10.21 20.31
C ALA A 134 0.99 -9.98 20.05
N HIS A 135 1.32 -9.13 19.08
CA HIS A 135 2.69 -8.81 18.73
C HIS A 135 3.43 -8.02 19.82
N PHE A 136 2.85 -6.92 20.32
CA PHE A 136 3.54 -5.95 21.18
C PHE A 136 3.40 -6.17 22.68
N ILE A 137 2.37 -6.91 23.12
CA ILE A 137 2.06 -7.09 24.54
C ILE A 137 2.20 -8.56 24.93
N ASP A 138 1.73 -9.47 24.09
CA ASP A 138 1.72 -10.91 24.41
C ASP A 138 2.97 -11.65 23.89
N GLY A 139 3.78 -11.04 23.03
CA GLY A 139 5.02 -11.62 22.51
C GLY A 139 4.80 -12.77 21.51
N VAL A 140 3.68 -12.74 20.80
CA VAL A 140 3.26 -13.79 19.86
C VAL A 140 3.85 -13.57 18.47
N ASP A 141 4.21 -14.67 17.79
CA ASP A 141 4.57 -14.67 16.38
C ASP A 141 3.32 -14.50 15.52
N VAL A 142 3.08 -13.28 15.05
CA VAL A 142 1.94 -12.93 14.19
C VAL A 142 2.11 -13.37 12.72
N SER A 143 3.19 -14.08 12.37
CA SER A 143 3.31 -14.77 11.08
C SER A 143 2.90 -16.24 11.15
N ALA A 144 2.75 -16.81 12.35
CA ALA A 144 2.32 -18.21 12.51
C ALA A 144 0.83 -18.38 12.19
N ARG A 145 0.49 -19.36 11.36
CA ARG A 145 -0.89 -19.67 10.94
C ARG A 145 -1.81 -20.00 12.12
N GLU A 146 -1.33 -20.79 13.08
CA GLU A 146 -2.11 -21.19 14.26
C GLU A 146 -2.45 -19.98 15.14
N GLU A 147 -1.50 -19.07 15.32
CA GLU A 147 -1.69 -17.84 16.11
C GLU A 147 -2.67 -16.88 15.42
N LEU A 148 -2.50 -16.64 14.11
CA LEU A 148 -3.45 -15.82 13.33
C LEU A 148 -4.87 -16.41 13.36
N THR A 149 -4.99 -17.74 13.34
CA THR A 149 -6.28 -18.45 13.46
C THR A 149 -6.95 -18.19 14.80
N ALA A 150 -6.19 -18.30 15.90
CA ALA A 150 -6.69 -18.04 17.24
C ALA A 150 -7.11 -16.56 17.39
N LEU A 151 -6.31 -15.64 16.86
CA LEU A 151 -6.60 -14.19 16.89
C LEU A 151 -7.85 -13.84 16.06
N ALA A 152 -7.99 -14.40 14.86
CA ALA A 152 -9.18 -14.22 14.01
C ALA A 152 -10.44 -14.74 14.71
N THR A 153 -10.38 -15.94 15.27
CA THR A 153 -11.50 -16.56 16.00
C THR A 153 -11.91 -15.71 17.19
N ALA A 154 -10.94 -15.24 17.98
CA ALA A 154 -11.21 -14.38 19.13
C ALA A 154 -11.80 -13.02 18.73
N ALA A 155 -11.56 -12.53 17.51
CA ALA A 155 -12.18 -11.33 16.95
C ALA A 155 -13.62 -11.55 16.45
N GLY A 156 -14.11 -12.80 16.49
CA GLY A 156 -15.39 -13.17 15.88
C GLY A 156 -15.30 -13.48 14.39
N PHE A 157 -14.09 -13.71 13.85
CA PHE A 157 -13.84 -14.05 12.44
C PHE A 157 -13.29 -15.47 12.26
N ALA A 158 -14.03 -16.47 12.73
CA ALA A 158 -13.57 -17.88 12.73
C ALA A 158 -13.26 -18.43 11.33
N GLU A 159 -13.99 -17.99 10.30
CA GLU A 159 -13.76 -18.40 8.90
C GLU A 159 -12.47 -17.81 8.28
N GLY A 160 -11.90 -16.76 8.90
CA GLY A 160 -10.70 -16.10 8.40
C GLY A 160 -9.50 -17.04 8.27
N ALA A 161 -9.38 -18.02 9.17
CA ALA A 161 -8.32 -19.01 9.14
C ALA A 161 -8.34 -19.86 7.87
N ALA A 162 -9.51 -20.41 7.52
CA ALA A 162 -9.66 -21.23 6.32
C ALA A 162 -9.43 -20.42 5.03
N LEU A 163 -9.76 -19.13 5.03
CA LEU A 163 -9.50 -18.25 3.90
C LEU A 163 -8.01 -18.00 3.68
N LEU A 164 -7.21 -17.91 4.76
CA LEU A 164 -5.77 -17.73 4.64
C LEU A 164 -5.04 -18.94 4.02
N ASP A 165 -5.65 -20.12 4.05
CA ASP A 165 -5.12 -21.34 3.40
C ASP A 165 -5.32 -21.36 1.86
N THR A 166 -6.00 -20.35 1.33
CA THR A 166 -6.18 -20.13 -0.12
C THR A 166 -5.38 -18.90 -0.57
N ASP A 167 -5.50 -18.49 -1.84
CA ASP A 167 -4.94 -17.21 -2.34
C ASP A 167 -5.86 -15.99 -2.02
N ALA A 168 -6.87 -16.16 -1.16
CA ALA A 168 -7.80 -15.08 -0.84
C ALA A 168 -7.06 -13.83 -0.31
N ALA A 169 -7.51 -12.67 -0.78
CA ALA A 169 -6.94 -11.35 -0.54
C ALA A 169 -5.47 -11.13 -0.97
N GLU A 170 -4.79 -12.08 -1.62
CA GLU A 170 -3.41 -11.91 -2.11
C GLU A 170 -3.32 -10.75 -3.12
N ASP A 171 -4.16 -10.82 -4.15
CA ASP A 171 -4.24 -9.78 -5.19
C ASP A 171 -4.71 -8.44 -4.60
N ALA A 172 -5.69 -8.45 -3.68
CA ALA A 172 -6.21 -7.25 -3.04
C ALA A 172 -5.17 -6.53 -2.17
N VAL A 173 -4.41 -7.26 -1.33
CA VAL A 173 -3.35 -6.68 -0.51
C VAL A 173 -2.24 -6.11 -1.39
N ARG A 174 -1.84 -6.83 -2.44
CA ARG A 174 -0.84 -6.35 -3.39
C ARG A 174 -1.29 -5.07 -4.10
N GLU A 175 -2.53 -5.00 -4.56
CA GLU A 175 -3.10 -3.80 -5.17
C GLU A 175 -3.16 -2.63 -4.18
N LEU A 176 -3.60 -2.86 -2.94
CA LEU A 176 -3.66 -1.83 -1.92
C LEU A 176 -2.27 -1.27 -1.58
N LEU A 177 -1.24 -2.11 -1.46
CA LEU A 177 0.14 -1.67 -1.26
C LEU A 177 0.62 -0.76 -2.41
N LEU A 178 0.30 -1.13 -3.65
CA LEU A 178 0.63 -0.32 -4.83
C LEU A 178 -0.16 0.99 -4.88
N ILE A 179 -1.43 0.99 -4.46
CA ILE A 179 -2.24 2.20 -4.31
C ILE A 179 -1.64 3.13 -3.26
N GLY A 180 -1.20 2.60 -2.12
CA GLY A 180 -0.51 3.37 -1.08
C GLY A 180 0.75 4.05 -1.63
N LYS A 181 1.58 3.29 -2.34
CA LYS A 181 2.77 3.81 -3.04
C LYS A 181 2.40 4.89 -4.07
N ALA A 182 1.39 4.63 -4.91
CA ALA A 182 0.92 5.57 -5.92
C ALA A 182 0.40 6.90 -5.30
N ARG A 183 -0.19 6.83 -4.11
CA ARG A 183 -0.66 7.98 -3.32
C ARG A 183 0.45 8.66 -2.51
N GLY A 184 1.70 8.20 -2.60
CA GLY A 184 2.84 8.79 -1.89
C GLY A 184 2.88 8.48 -0.39
N ILE A 185 2.19 7.42 0.04
CA ILE A 185 2.27 6.91 1.41
C ILE A 185 3.65 6.27 1.60
N ALA A 186 4.45 6.83 2.51
CA ALA A 186 5.84 6.42 2.71
C ALA A 186 6.17 6.07 4.17
N SER A 187 5.18 6.10 5.08
CA SER A 187 5.39 5.88 6.50
C SER A 187 4.19 5.23 7.17
N SER A 188 4.45 4.40 8.18
CA SER A 188 3.44 3.84 9.07
C SER A 188 3.50 4.51 10.46
N PRO A 189 2.36 4.92 11.05
CA PRO A 189 1.06 5.05 10.42
C PRO A 189 0.98 6.33 9.57
N THR A 190 0.08 6.36 8.59
CA THR A 190 -0.39 7.59 7.94
C THR A 190 -1.92 7.58 7.92
N LEU A 191 -2.54 8.60 8.50
CA LEU A 191 -3.99 8.79 8.46
C LEU A 191 -4.36 9.54 7.18
N VAL A 192 -5.37 9.08 6.45
CA VAL A 192 -5.83 9.71 5.20
C VAL A 192 -7.33 9.99 5.27
N ILE A 193 -7.72 11.21 4.90
CA ILE A 193 -9.11 11.66 4.76
C ILE A 193 -9.19 12.47 3.48
N GLY A 194 -10.07 12.08 2.57
CA GLY A 194 -10.12 12.71 1.27
C GLY A 194 -8.78 12.57 0.55
N ASP A 195 -8.24 13.71 0.12
CA ASP A 195 -6.91 13.80 -0.50
C ASP A 195 -5.84 14.31 0.49
N ARG A 196 -6.15 14.42 1.79
CA ARG A 196 -5.24 14.89 2.85
C ARG A 196 -4.64 13.71 3.60
N ALA A 197 -3.37 13.83 3.97
CA ALA A 197 -2.65 12.81 4.73
C ALA A 197 -1.95 13.42 5.94
N LEU A 198 -2.07 12.77 7.10
CA LEU A 198 -1.37 13.09 8.34
C LEU A 198 -0.40 11.96 8.67
N ARG A 199 0.91 12.24 8.58
CA ARG A 199 1.97 11.24 8.77
C ARG A 199 2.35 11.08 10.25
N GLY A 200 2.58 9.85 10.67
CA GLY A 200 3.04 9.49 12.00
C GLY A 200 1.92 9.43 13.04
N ALA A 201 2.24 8.92 14.22
CA ALA A 201 1.34 8.88 15.36
C ALA A 201 1.24 10.26 16.02
N GLN A 202 0.52 11.19 15.41
CA GLN A 202 0.39 12.56 15.92
C GLN A 202 -0.40 12.60 17.25
N PRO A 203 -0.17 13.61 18.12
CA PRO A 203 -0.97 13.81 19.33
C PRO A 203 -2.48 13.89 19.03
N SER A 204 -3.31 13.49 19.98
CA SER A 204 -4.76 13.40 19.78
C SER A 204 -5.39 14.74 19.36
N GLU A 205 -4.87 15.85 19.88
CA GLU A 205 -5.35 17.21 19.60
C GLU A 205 -5.09 17.60 18.14
N VAL A 206 -3.93 17.20 17.61
CA VAL A 206 -3.57 17.41 16.19
C VAL A 206 -4.43 16.53 15.30
N ILE A 207 -4.73 15.30 15.73
CA ILE A 207 -5.66 14.43 15.01
C ILE A 207 -7.05 15.08 14.96
N VAL A 208 -7.59 15.57 16.08
CA VAL A 208 -8.90 16.24 16.11
C VAL A 208 -8.95 17.41 15.13
N GLU A 209 -7.93 18.28 15.11
CA GLU A 209 -7.84 19.39 14.14
C GLU A 209 -7.85 18.87 12.70
N PHE A 210 -7.03 17.85 12.41
CA PHE A 210 -6.98 17.22 11.10
C PHE A 210 -8.34 16.63 10.67
N LEU A 211 -9.05 15.96 11.59
CA LEU A 211 -10.38 15.38 11.35
C LEU A 211 -11.43 16.47 11.07
N ARG A 212 -11.43 17.58 11.81
CA ARG A 212 -12.40 18.67 11.62
C ARG A 212 -12.24 19.36 10.27
N ASP A 213 -11.00 19.55 9.84
CA ASP A 213 -10.69 20.12 8.53
C ASP A 213 -10.86 19.09 7.39
N GLY A 214 -11.24 17.85 7.72
CA GLY A 214 -11.39 16.74 6.79
C GLY A 214 -12.54 16.98 5.81
N GLY A 215 -12.20 17.25 4.54
CA GLY A 215 -13.18 17.31 3.46
C GLY A 215 -13.55 15.92 2.94
N GLU A 216 -14.73 15.80 2.33
CA GLU A 216 -15.08 14.60 1.56
C GLU A 216 -14.17 14.46 0.34
N ARG A 217 -13.71 13.23 0.08
CA ARG A 217 -13.02 12.95 -1.19
C ARG A 217 -14.02 13.17 -2.31
N ARG A 218 -13.59 13.80 -3.40
CA ARG A 218 -14.32 13.65 -4.65
C ARG A 218 -14.25 12.19 -5.07
N GLU A 219 -15.36 11.48 -4.96
CA GLU A 219 -15.46 10.11 -5.47
C GLU A 219 -15.27 10.13 -6.99
N LEU A 220 -14.26 9.40 -7.44
CA LEU A 220 -14.04 9.12 -8.85
C LEU A 220 -14.46 7.67 -9.10
N PRO A 221 -14.88 7.33 -10.33
CA PRO A 221 -15.07 5.94 -10.71
C PRO A 221 -13.79 5.12 -10.43
N GLU A 222 -13.95 3.88 -9.98
CA GLU A 222 -12.83 3.02 -9.55
C GLU A 222 -11.79 2.87 -10.67
N GLU A 223 -12.24 2.74 -11.91
CA GLU A 223 -11.41 2.64 -13.10
C GLU A 223 -10.53 3.88 -13.31
N VAL A 224 -11.06 5.08 -13.02
CA VAL A 224 -10.33 6.34 -13.11
C VAL A 224 -9.29 6.45 -11.99
N GLU A 225 -9.65 6.02 -10.78
CA GLU A 225 -8.70 5.99 -9.66
C GLU A 225 -7.54 5.03 -9.94
N ARG A 226 -7.85 3.83 -10.45
CA ARG A 226 -6.84 2.82 -10.83
C ARG A 226 -5.92 3.34 -11.92
N LEU A 227 -6.47 3.97 -12.96
CA LEU A 227 -5.68 4.54 -14.04
C LEU A 227 -4.72 5.63 -13.51
N ARG A 228 -5.20 6.57 -12.71
CA ARG A 228 -4.36 7.61 -12.09
C ARG A 228 -3.29 7.05 -11.17
N CYS A 229 -3.61 6.01 -10.40
CA CYS A 229 -2.62 5.34 -9.56
C CYS A 229 -1.55 4.65 -10.42
N ALA A 230 -1.94 3.99 -11.52
CA ALA A 230 -1.00 3.38 -12.45
C ALA A 230 -0.09 4.42 -13.13
N GLU A 231 -0.61 5.61 -13.47
CA GLU A 231 0.19 6.73 -13.98
C GLU A 231 1.22 7.20 -12.95
N SER A 232 0.81 7.41 -11.70
CA SER A 232 1.72 7.77 -10.61
C SER A 232 2.83 6.72 -10.41
N LEU A 233 2.52 5.43 -10.54
CA LEU A 233 3.53 4.37 -10.47
C LEU A 233 4.52 4.43 -11.63
N MET A 234 4.07 4.78 -12.84
CA MET A 234 4.98 5.01 -13.97
C MET A 234 5.94 6.16 -13.71
N ASP A 235 5.47 7.27 -13.13
CA ASP A 235 6.30 8.42 -12.76
C ASP A 235 7.33 8.05 -11.68
N GLN A 236 6.96 7.15 -10.77
CA GLN A 236 7.83 6.56 -9.76
C GLN A 236 8.73 5.44 -10.30
N ARG A 237 8.78 5.22 -11.62
CA ARG A 237 9.57 4.18 -12.30
C ARG A 237 9.23 2.75 -11.87
N ASP A 238 7.95 2.49 -11.58
CA ASP A 238 7.41 1.18 -11.26
C ASP A 238 6.42 0.68 -12.33
N PRO A 239 6.92 0.28 -13.51
CA PRO A 239 6.07 -0.18 -14.60
C PRO A 239 5.38 -1.51 -14.30
N LEU A 240 5.97 -2.37 -13.45
CA LEU A 240 5.34 -3.64 -13.08
C LEU A 240 4.17 -3.41 -12.12
N GLY A 241 4.32 -2.53 -11.13
CA GLY A 241 3.22 -2.10 -10.28
C GLY A 241 2.08 -1.46 -11.07
N ALA A 242 2.41 -0.60 -12.04
CA ALA A 242 1.41 -0.02 -12.94
C ALA A 242 0.61 -1.09 -13.69
N LEU A 243 1.27 -2.13 -14.21
CA LEU A 243 0.60 -3.25 -14.89
C LEU A 243 -0.30 -4.06 -13.96
N VAL A 244 0.06 -4.21 -12.68
CA VAL A 244 -0.82 -4.86 -11.69
C VAL A 244 -2.10 -4.06 -11.51
N LEU A 245 -2.02 -2.73 -11.36
CA LEU A 245 -3.21 -1.88 -11.20
C LEU A 245 -4.05 -1.78 -12.47
N LEU A 246 -3.44 -1.92 -13.65
CA LEU A 246 -4.14 -1.92 -14.94
C LEU A 246 -4.83 -3.25 -15.25
N LYS A 247 -4.40 -4.37 -14.66
CA LYS A 247 -4.89 -5.71 -14.99
C LYS A 247 -6.44 -5.81 -14.94
N PRO A 248 -7.14 -5.29 -13.92
CA PRO A 248 -8.61 -5.33 -13.89
C PRO A 248 -9.27 -4.51 -15.01
N LEU A 249 -8.60 -3.46 -15.51
CA LEU A 249 -9.15 -2.60 -16.56
C LEU A 249 -9.12 -3.24 -17.95
N PHE A 250 -8.31 -4.28 -18.16
CA PHE A 250 -8.21 -4.93 -19.47
C PHE A 250 -9.47 -5.67 -19.90
N GLY A 251 -10.36 -6.02 -18.97
CA GLY A 251 -11.64 -6.66 -19.28
C GLY A 251 -12.63 -5.68 -19.90
N GLU A 252 -13.08 -4.70 -19.12
CA GLU A 252 -14.16 -3.78 -19.51
C GLU A 252 -13.65 -2.54 -20.25
N HIS A 253 -12.42 -2.09 -19.97
CA HIS A 253 -11.83 -0.88 -20.53
C HIS A 253 -10.59 -1.18 -21.39
N GLY A 254 -10.42 -2.42 -21.84
CA GLY A 254 -9.26 -2.85 -22.61
C GLY A 254 -9.13 -2.17 -23.98
N ASP A 255 -10.23 -1.62 -24.49
CA ASP A 255 -10.28 -0.87 -25.76
C ASP A 255 -10.09 0.64 -25.57
N ASP A 256 -10.08 1.13 -24.32
CA ASP A 256 -9.83 2.54 -24.03
C ASP A 256 -8.39 2.93 -24.45
N PRO A 257 -8.22 3.99 -25.27
CA PRO A 257 -6.90 4.40 -25.73
C PRO A 257 -5.93 4.77 -24.60
N ASN A 258 -6.41 5.33 -23.48
CA ASN A 258 -5.56 5.71 -22.35
C ASN A 258 -5.08 4.48 -21.59
N VAL A 259 -5.95 3.50 -21.35
CA VAL A 259 -5.59 2.21 -20.74
C VAL A 259 -4.53 1.50 -21.59
N ARG A 260 -4.76 1.38 -22.89
CA ARG A 260 -3.80 0.75 -23.81
C ARG A 260 -2.49 1.52 -23.90
N ARG A 261 -2.52 2.85 -23.97
CA ARG A 261 -1.31 3.68 -24.07
C ARG A 261 -0.47 3.54 -22.80
N LEU A 262 -1.09 3.55 -21.63
CA LEU A 262 -0.38 3.35 -20.36
C LEU A 262 0.18 1.93 -20.26
N ALA A 263 -0.60 0.90 -20.64
CA ALA A 263 -0.13 -0.47 -20.68
C ALA A 263 1.06 -0.67 -21.63
N ALA A 264 1.01 -0.09 -22.84
CA ALA A 264 2.11 -0.12 -23.80
C ALA A 264 3.38 0.53 -23.25
N ARG A 265 3.27 1.71 -22.61
CA ARG A 265 4.39 2.37 -21.93
C ARG A 265 4.97 1.49 -20.83
N ALA A 266 4.12 0.85 -20.03
CA ALA A 266 4.54 -0.01 -18.94
C ALA A 266 5.20 -1.31 -19.45
N TYR A 267 4.68 -1.93 -20.51
CA TYR A 267 5.32 -3.08 -21.17
C TYR A 267 6.69 -2.72 -21.74
N PHE A 268 6.80 -1.57 -22.42
CA PHE A 268 8.08 -1.10 -22.95
C PHE A 268 9.12 -0.85 -21.84
N ALA A 269 8.71 -0.16 -20.77
CA ALA A 269 9.58 0.15 -19.63
C ALA A 269 10.01 -1.10 -18.85
N SER A 270 9.18 -2.14 -18.81
CA SER A 270 9.48 -3.44 -18.20
C SER A 270 10.08 -4.47 -19.18
N ALA A 271 10.52 -4.03 -20.37
CA ALA A 271 11.14 -4.87 -21.41
C ALA A 271 10.26 -6.02 -21.95
N GLN A 272 8.94 -5.96 -21.77
CA GLN A 272 7.96 -6.86 -22.37
C GLN A 272 7.64 -6.41 -23.82
N LEU A 273 8.67 -6.36 -24.68
CA LEU A 273 8.60 -5.71 -25.99
C LEU A 273 7.56 -6.33 -26.95
N GLY A 274 7.30 -7.63 -26.85
CA GLY A 274 6.25 -8.29 -27.64
C GLY A 274 4.86 -7.75 -27.32
N ARG A 275 4.52 -7.64 -26.03
CA ARG A 275 3.23 -7.09 -25.57
C ARG A 275 3.12 -5.59 -25.87
N ALA A 276 4.23 -4.85 -25.72
CA ALA A 276 4.29 -3.44 -26.08
C ALA A 276 3.97 -3.25 -27.57
N ARG A 277 4.65 -4.00 -28.45
CA ARG A 277 4.43 -3.97 -29.90
C ARG A 277 2.98 -4.28 -30.24
N GLU A 278 2.46 -5.40 -29.77
CA GLU A 278 1.08 -5.83 -30.08
C GLU A 278 0.05 -4.78 -29.65
N THR A 279 0.22 -4.19 -28.47
CA THR A 279 -0.67 -3.14 -27.97
C THR A 279 -0.57 -1.86 -28.83
N LEU A 280 0.64 -1.48 -29.23
CA LEU A 280 0.91 -0.28 -30.03
C LEU A 280 0.46 -0.43 -31.49
N GLU A 281 0.60 -1.62 -32.09
CA GLU A 281 0.08 -1.91 -33.43
C GLU A 281 -1.43 -1.74 -33.47
N ARG A 282 -2.16 -2.25 -32.47
CA ARG A 282 -3.61 -2.02 -32.34
C ARG A 282 -3.94 -0.54 -32.15
N LEU A 283 -3.25 0.16 -31.25
CA LEU A 283 -3.46 1.60 -31.05
C LEU A 283 -3.27 2.42 -32.32
N VAL A 284 -2.22 2.14 -33.10
CA VAL A 284 -1.95 2.85 -34.36
C VAL A 284 -2.95 2.46 -35.45
N ALA A 285 -3.47 1.24 -35.45
CA ALA A 285 -4.53 0.83 -36.37
C ALA A 285 -5.86 1.55 -36.07
N ASP A 286 -6.22 1.66 -34.79
CA ASP A 286 -7.47 2.29 -34.34
C ASP A 286 -7.39 3.82 -34.37
N THR A 287 -6.22 4.40 -34.10
CA THR A 287 -5.99 5.86 -34.05
C THR A 287 -4.71 6.21 -34.82
N PRO A 288 -4.76 6.23 -36.16
CA PRO A 288 -3.59 6.47 -37.01
C PRO A 288 -2.94 7.85 -36.82
N ASP A 289 -3.63 8.80 -36.21
CA ASP A 289 -3.19 10.16 -35.91
C ASP A 289 -2.60 10.33 -34.49
N ASP A 290 -2.49 9.26 -33.68
CA ASP A 290 -1.75 9.28 -32.42
C ASP A 290 -0.23 9.24 -32.69
N SER A 291 0.39 10.42 -32.78
CA SER A 291 1.83 10.56 -33.03
C SER A 291 2.69 9.92 -31.94
N TYR A 292 2.22 9.92 -30.68
CA TYR A 292 2.94 9.33 -29.56
C TYR A 292 2.92 7.79 -29.62
N ALA A 293 1.78 7.19 -29.97
CA ALA A 293 1.69 5.74 -30.20
C ALA A 293 2.62 5.31 -31.34
N ARG A 294 2.70 6.09 -32.43
CA ARG A 294 3.65 5.83 -33.52
C ARG A 294 5.10 5.93 -33.08
N LEU A 295 5.46 6.97 -32.31
CA LEU A 295 6.80 7.11 -31.75
C LEU A 295 7.17 5.89 -30.90
N MET A 296 6.27 5.49 -29.99
CA MET A 296 6.48 4.34 -29.12
C MET A 296 6.58 3.03 -29.89
N LEU A 297 5.78 2.83 -30.94
CA LEU A 297 5.87 1.65 -31.80
C LEU A 297 7.22 1.59 -32.50
N GLY A 298 7.66 2.71 -33.09
CA GLY A 298 8.98 2.83 -33.70
C GLY A 298 10.11 2.47 -32.72
N ARG A 299 10.11 3.07 -31.52
CA ARG A 299 11.11 2.77 -30.47
C ARG A 299 11.07 1.31 -30.00
N THR A 300 9.88 0.72 -29.94
CA THR A 300 9.70 -0.69 -29.56
C THR A 300 10.30 -1.62 -30.62
N LEU A 301 10.01 -1.36 -31.90
CA LEU A 301 10.56 -2.12 -33.04
C LEU A 301 12.09 -1.97 -33.12
N GLU A 302 12.63 -0.78 -32.86
CA GLU A 302 14.08 -0.55 -32.77
C GLU A 302 14.74 -1.42 -31.69
N ARG A 303 14.16 -1.47 -30.48
CA ARG A 303 14.67 -2.34 -29.39
C ARG A 303 14.53 -3.82 -29.70
N GLN A 304 13.67 -4.21 -30.64
CA GLN A 304 13.56 -5.58 -31.15
C GLN A 304 14.49 -5.87 -32.33
N GLY A 305 15.25 -4.89 -32.83
CA GLY A 305 16.13 -5.04 -33.99
C GLY A 305 15.42 -4.93 -35.35
N LEU A 306 14.17 -4.48 -35.39
CA LEU A 306 13.35 -4.35 -36.60
C LEU A 306 13.48 -2.95 -37.21
N HIS A 307 14.70 -2.57 -37.57
CA HIS A 307 15.06 -1.19 -37.93
C HIS A 307 14.31 -0.62 -39.14
N GLU A 308 14.02 -1.43 -40.16
CA GLU A 308 13.28 -0.96 -41.34
C GLU A 308 11.83 -0.57 -40.98
N GLN A 309 11.14 -1.42 -40.22
CA GLN A 309 9.78 -1.14 -39.74
C GLN A 309 9.78 0.05 -38.78
N ALA A 310 10.77 0.12 -37.88
CA ALA A 310 10.92 1.21 -36.94
C ALA A 310 11.07 2.57 -37.65
N SER A 311 11.95 2.64 -38.67
CA SER A 311 12.21 3.87 -39.42
C SER A 311 10.95 4.46 -40.04
N LEU A 312 10.04 3.62 -40.55
CA LEU A 312 8.76 4.06 -41.09
C LEU A 312 7.92 4.76 -40.01
N HIS A 313 7.73 4.13 -38.85
CA HIS A 313 6.91 4.68 -37.78
C HIS A 313 7.52 5.96 -37.18
N LEU A 314 8.84 6.00 -36.98
CA LEU A 314 9.53 7.16 -36.43
C LEU A 314 9.45 8.38 -37.35
N LYS A 315 9.63 8.19 -38.66
CA LYS A 315 9.49 9.29 -39.64
C LYS A 315 8.08 9.88 -39.64
N ILE A 316 7.05 9.02 -39.57
CA ILE A 316 5.67 9.48 -39.50
C ILE A 316 5.42 10.25 -38.20
N ALA A 317 5.90 9.73 -37.06
CA ALA A 317 5.76 10.40 -35.77
C ALA A 317 6.42 11.79 -35.76
N THR A 318 7.66 11.92 -36.25
CA THR A 318 8.36 13.20 -36.37
C THR A 318 7.66 14.16 -37.34
N ALA A 319 7.10 13.66 -38.45
CA ALA A 319 6.33 14.49 -39.38
C ALA A 319 5.05 15.05 -38.74
N MET A 320 4.42 14.30 -37.84
CA MET A 320 3.22 14.73 -37.11
C MET A 320 3.55 15.63 -35.91
N THR A 321 4.69 15.41 -35.26
CA THR A 321 5.14 16.16 -34.08
C THR A 321 6.65 16.37 -34.17
N PRO A 322 7.11 17.51 -34.71
CA PRO A 322 8.53 17.78 -34.97
C PRO A 322 9.44 17.71 -33.73
N ASP A 323 8.89 17.94 -32.53
CA ASP A 323 9.62 17.88 -31.25
C ASP A 323 10.14 16.48 -30.89
N PHE A 324 9.74 15.44 -31.64
CA PHE A 324 10.25 14.08 -31.47
C PHE A 324 11.58 13.81 -32.20
N ALA A 325 12.04 14.74 -33.05
CA ALA A 325 13.29 14.63 -33.81
C ALA A 325 14.55 14.64 -32.94
#